data_AF-A0AAV7C732-F1
#
_entry.id   AF-A0AAV7C732-F1
#
_cell.length_a   1.000
_cell.length_b   1.000
_cell.length_c   1.000
_cell.angle_alpha   90.00
_cell.angle_beta   90.00
_cell.angle_gamma   90.00
#
_symmetry.space_group_name_H-M   'P 1'
#
loop_
_entity.id
_entity.type
_entity.pdbx_description
1 polymer ?
#
loop_
_entity_poly.entity_id
_entity_poly.type
_entity_poly.pdbx_seq_one_letter_code
_entity_poly.pdbx_strand_id
1 'polypeptide(L)'
;MLLVLSDEHRAHLQILTQVESAVVGEFGRIAVEFLRKGSNPKVYEGAARKLEVSSTTIQQAVEGLTYLLTESSKLLISEIDFQDSVLVLGFPEDLNKVLLQLYLDNRKEIRRILSELEPNPPHYHNLEWRLDVQVHEMLFPVSSFSWITNC
;
A
#
# COMPACT_ATOMS: atom_id res chain seq x y z
N MET A 1 12.34 2.01 -1.80
CA MET A 1 11.26 2.86 -2.38
C MET A 1 10.67 3.66 -1.24
N LEU A 2 10.71 5.00 -1.27
CA LEU A 2 10.32 5.82 -0.12
C LEU A 2 8.79 5.88 0.03
N LEU A 3 8.32 5.73 1.27
CA LEU A 3 6.91 5.79 1.62
C LEU A 3 6.43 7.25 1.52
N VAL A 4 5.59 7.56 0.54
CA VAL A 4 4.98 8.89 0.40
C VAL A 4 3.70 8.91 1.21
N LEU A 5 3.74 9.53 2.40
CA LEU A 5 2.57 9.75 3.23
C LEU A 5 1.91 11.08 2.87
N SER A 6 0.58 11.09 2.77
CA SER A 6 -0.19 12.33 2.63
C SER A 6 0.00 13.24 3.86
N ASP A 7 -0.02 14.56 3.66
CA ASP A 7 0.23 15.55 4.72
C ASP A 7 -0.70 15.40 5.94
N GLU A 8 -1.94 14.98 5.73
CA GLU A 8 -2.91 14.69 6.81
C GLU A 8 -2.45 13.54 7.71
N HIS A 9 -1.95 12.46 7.11
CA HIS A 9 -1.48 11.29 7.87
C HIS A 9 -0.18 11.62 8.59
N ARG A 10 0.65 12.50 8.02
CA ARG A 10 1.85 13.03 8.67
C ARG A 10 1.50 13.88 9.90
N ALA A 11 0.44 14.68 9.84
CA ALA A 11 -0.06 15.44 10.99
C ALA A 11 -0.62 14.52 12.09
N HIS A 12 -1.32 13.44 11.71
CA HIS A 12 -1.81 12.44 12.67
C HIS A 12 -0.66 11.69 13.35
N LEU A 13 0.42 11.43 12.62
CA LEU A 13 1.63 10.78 13.11
C LEU A 13 2.47 11.69 14.03
N GLN A 14 2.38 13.02 13.88
CA GLN A 14 3.00 13.99 14.79
C GLN A 14 2.48 13.89 16.23
N ILE A 15 1.28 13.35 16.45
CA ILE A 15 0.77 13.10 17.80
C ILE A 15 1.63 12.04 18.49
N LEU A 16 2.12 11.03 17.76
CA LEU A 16 2.90 9.94 18.33
C LEU A 16 4.28 10.38 18.83
N THR A 17 4.82 11.52 18.37
CA THR A 17 6.09 12.05 18.88
C THR A 17 5.95 12.69 20.26
N GLN A 18 4.74 13.03 20.69
CA GLN A 18 4.45 13.61 22.00
C GLN A 18 4.13 12.55 23.06
N VAL A 19 4.00 11.29 22.67
CA VAL A 19 3.53 10.21 23.52
C VAL A 19 4.66 9.19 23.76
N GLU A 20 4.68 8.58 24.95
CA GLU A 20 5.69 7.61 25.35
C GLU A 20 5.69 6.35 24.46
N SER A 21 6.86 5.77 24.22
CA SER A 21 7.06 4.60 23.34
C SER A 21 6.21 3.37 23.75
N ALA A 22 5.97 3.18 25.05
CA ALA A 22 5.11 2.12 25.57
C ALA A 22 3.66 2.26 25.10
N VAL A 23 3.15 3.49 25.04
CA VAL A 23 1.79 3.81 24.61
C VAL A 23 1.66 3.66 23.09
N VAL A 24 2.71 3.97 22.34
CA VAL A 24 2.73 3.78 20.88
C VAL A 24 2.63 2.29 20.52
N GLY A 25 3.20 1.41 21.33
CA GLY A 25 2.99 -0.03 21.21
C GLY A 25 1.51 -0.44 21.36
N GLU A 26 0.79 0.18 22.29
CA GLU A 26 -0.66 -0.03 22.47
C GLU A 26 -1.46 0.50 21.28
N PHE A 27 -1.13 1.70 20.76
CA PHE A 27 -1.76 2.22 19.54
C PHE A 27 -1.51 1.31 18.33
N GLY A 28 -0.30 0.77 18.20
CA GLY A 28 0.03 -0.21 17.16
C GLY A 28 -0.81 -1.48 17.26
N ARG A 29 -1.02 -2.01 18.48
CA ARG A 29 -1.91 -3.16 18.71
C ARG A 29 -3.36 -2.85 18.33
N ILE A 30 -3.86 -1.68 18.71
CA ILE A 30 -5.21 -1.23 18.36
C ILE A 30 -5.35 -1.06 16.85
N ALA A 31 -4.34 -0.53 16.15
CA ALA A 31 -4.32 -0.41 14.70
C ALA A 31 -4.36 -1.77 13.98
N VAL A 32 -3.65 -2.77 14.50
CA VAL A 32 -3.73 -4.15 13.98
C VAL A 32 -5.10 -4.77 14.24
N GLU A 33 -5.68 -4.57 15.43
CA GLU A 33 -7.05 -5.02 15.71
C GLU A 33 -8.07 -4.33 14.78
N PHE A 34 -7.88 -3.04 14.50
CA PHE A 34 -8.68 -2.28 13.55
C PHE A 34 -8.60 -2.90 12.14
N LEU A 35 -7.41 -3.28 11.68
CA LEU A 35 -7.23 -3.97 10.39
C LEU A 35 -7.93 -5.33 10.34
N ARG A 36 -7.99 -6.06 11.47
CA ARG A 36 -8.59 -7.41 11.54
C ARG A 36 -10.11 -7.40 11.68
N LYS A 37 -10.65 -6.53 12.53
CA LYS A 37 -12.06 -6.55 12.96
C LYS A 37 -12.84 -5.28 12.58
N GLY A 38 -12.16 -4.25 12.08
CA GLY A 38 -12.73 -2.94 11.80
C GLY A 38 -12.79 -2.02 13.01
N SER A 39 -13.41 -0.85 12.82
CA SER A 39 -13.51 0.20 13.84
C SER A 39 -14.35 -0.22 15.05
N ASN A 40 -13.78 -0.15 16.26
CA ASN A 40 -14.49 -0.43 17.49
C ASN A 40 -14.42 0.75 18.47
N PRO A 41 -15.50 1.55 18.62
CA PRO A 41 -15.50 2.76 19.43
C PRO A 41 -15.19 2.49 20.92
N LYS A 42 -15.53 1.29 21.43
CA LYS A 42 -15.26 0.91 22.83
C LYS A 42 -13.76 0.78 23.12
N VAL A 43 -12.96 0.39 22.13
CA VAL A 43 -11.51 0.26 22.27
C VAL A 43 -10.88 1.66 22.34
N TYR A 44 -11.36 2.60 21.53
CA TYR A 44 -10.90 4.00 21.57
C TYR A 44 -11.26 4.69 22.89
N GLU A 45 -12.48 4.51 23.40
CA GLU A 45 -12.87 5.06 24.70
C GLU A 45 -12.05 4.45 25.85
N GLY A 46 -11.79 3.14 25.79
CA GLY A 46 -10.95 2.46 26.78
C GLY A 46 -9.50 2.95 26.77
N ALA A 47 -8.94 3.16 25.57
CA ALA A 47 -7.60 3.72 25.40
C ALA A 47 -7.55 5.20 25.81
N ALA A 48 -8.57 5.99 25.48
CA ALA A 48 -8.69 7.40 25.87
C ALA A 48 -8.64 7.58 27.38
N ARG A 49 -9.36 6.72 28.12
CA ARG A 49 -9.33 6.74 29.59
C ARG A 49 -8.01 6.28 30.19
N LYS A 50 -7.33 5.32 29.56
CA LYS A 50 -6.04 4.78 30.06
C LYS A 50 -4.88 5.74 29.83
N LEU A 51 -4.93 6.48 28.73
CA LEU A 51 -3.83 7.31 28.26
C LEU A 51 -4.05 8.79 28.57
N GLU A 52 -5.22 9.14 29.09
CA GLU A 52 -5.66 10.53 29.34
C GLU A 52 -5.63 11.42 28.08
N VAL A 53 -5.73 10.79 26.91
CA VAL A 53 -5.75 11.45 25.61
C VAL A 53 -7.17 11.44 25.04
N SER A 54 -7.54 12.47 24.28
CA SER A 54 -8.86 12.54 23.67
C SER A 54 -9.11 11.37 22.69
N SER A 55 -10.35 10.89 22.62
CA SER A 55 -10.71 9.78 21.71
C SER A 55 -10.48 10.12 20.24
N THR A 56 -10.63 11.39 19.86
CA THR A 56 -10.37 11.88 18.49
C THR A 56 -8.89 11.81 18.13
N THR A 57 -8.01 12.21 19.06
CA THR A 57 -6.56 12.11 18.91
C THR A 57 -6.10 10.65 18.77
N ILE A 58 -6.71 9.73 19.53
CA ILE A 58 -6.42 8.29 19.43
C ILE A 58 -6.87 7.74 18.09
N GLN A 59 -8.07 8.12 17.64
CA GLN A 59 -8.58 7.71 16.34
C GLN A 59 -7.64 8.17 15.22
N GLN A 60 -7.22 9.43 15.22
CA GLN A 60 -6.28 9.97 14.25
C GLN A 60 -4.94 9.22 14.26
N ALA A 61 -4.37 8.98 15.44
CA ALA A 61 -3.12 8.24 15.58
C ALA A 61 -3.23 6.80 15.05
N VAL A 62 -4.34 6.11 15.36
CA VAL A 62 -4.62 4.75 14.89
C VAL A 62 -4.84 4.73 13.38
N GLU A 63 -5.55 5.70 12.81
CA GLU A 63 -5.73 5.84 11.36
C GLU A 63 -4.39 6.05 10.64
N GLY A 64 -3.53 6.94 11.16
CA GLY A 64 -2.19 7.17 10.63
C GLY A 64 -1.31 5.90 10.64
N LEU A 65 -1.31 5.16 11.76
CA LEU A 65 -0.58 3.88 11.88
C LEU A 65 -1.14 2.80 10.96
N THR A 66 -2.46 2.71 10.87
CA THR A 66 -3.15 1.75 9.99
C THR A 66 -2.78 2.00 8.54
N TYR A 67 -2.81 3.26 8.11
CA TYR A 67 -2.44 3.65 6.75
C TYR A 67 -0.97 3.33 6.47
N LEU A 68 -0.07 3.69 7.38
CA LEU A 68 1.36 3.40 7.25
C LEU A 68 1.62 1.90 7.10
N LEU A 69 1.01 1.06 7.94
CA LEU A 69 1.15 -0.40 7.89
C LEU A 69 0.53 -1.00 6.61
N THR A 70 -0.57 -0.43 6.13
CA THR A 70 -1.25 -0.88 4.91
C THR A 70 -0.42 -0.55 3.68
N GLU A 71 0.04 0.69 3.53
CA GLU A 71 0.85 1.11 2.38
C GLU A 71 2.21 0.42 2.35
N SER A 72 2.87 0.26 3.51
CA SER A 72 4.11 -0.53 3.58
C SER A 72 3.91 -2.02 3.25
N SER A 73 2.73 -2.58 3.55
CA SER A 73 2.39 -3.96 3.19
C SER A 73 2.00 -4.12 1.72
N LYS A 74 1.43 -3.09 1.08
CA LYS A 74 1.15 -3.07 -0.37
C LYS A 74 2.44 -3.00 -1.19
N LEU A 75 3.34 -2.10 -0.80
CA LEU A 75 4.58 -1.82 -1.54
C LEU A 75 5.73 -2.80 -1.25
N LEU A 76 5.54 -3.72 -0.28
CA LEU A 76 6.55 -4.71 0.13
C LEU A 76 7.91 -4.08 0.44
N ILE A 77 7.84 -2.99 1.19
CA ILE A 77 8.99 -2.19 1.56
C ILE A 77 9.96 -3.03 2.40
N SER A 78 11.25 -2.94 2.08
CA SER A 78 12.29 -3.62 2.85
C SER A 78 12.42 -2.99 4.25
N GLU A 79 12.99 -3.72 5.21
CA GLU A 79 13.21 -3.21 6.57
C GLU A 79 14.02 -1.91 6.59
N ILE A 80 15.00 -1.80 5.70
CA ILE A 80 15.89 -0.65 5.55
C ILE A 80 15.11 0.54 4.99
N ASP A 81 14.36 0.34 3.91
CA ASP A 81 13.53 1.40 3.32
C ASP A 81 12.43 1.88 4.30
N PHE A 82 11.91 0.99 5.14
CA PHE A 82 10.93 1.33 6.18
C PHE A 82 11.57 2.21 7.25
N GLN A 83 12.75 1.82 7.76
CA GLN A 83 13.49 2.63 8.72
C GLN A 83 13.82 4.01 8.16
N ASP A 84 14.30 4.09 6.92
CA ASP A 84 14.62 5.38 6.28
C ASP A 84 13.37 6.26 6.12
N SER A 85 12.23 5.67 5.75
CA SER A 85 10.96 6.40 5.62
C SER A 85 10.45 6.92 6.96
N VAL A 86 10.60 6.13 8.04
CA VAL A 86 10.20 6.51 9.40
C VAL A 86 11.17 7.53 10.01
N LEU A 87 12.46 7.44 9.69
CA LEU A 87 13.48 8.43 10.09
C LEU A 87 13.18 9.82 9.51
N VAL A 88 12.71 9.90 8.27
CA VAL A 88 12.30 11.17 7.63
C VAL A 88 11.11 11.83 8.35
N LEU A 89 10.31 11.05 9.09
CA LEU A 89 9.20 11.56 9.89
C LEU A 89 9.66 12.15 11.24
N GLY A 90 10.93 11.97 11.62
CA GLY A 90 11.50 12.55 12.84
C GLY A 90 11.11 11.81 14.12
N PHE A 91 10.77 10.53 14.01
CA PHE A 91 10.42 9.71 15.16
C PHE A 91 11.64 9.33 16.02
N PRO A 92 11.46 9.17 17.35
CA PRO A 92 12.52 8.69 18.23
C PRO A 92 12.91 7.25 17.91
N GLU A 93 14.20 6.91 18.08
CA GLU A 93 14.76 5.62 17.65
C GLU A 93 14.10 4.41 18.33
N ASP A 94 13.68 4.57 19.58
CA ASP A 94 12.97 3.53 20.34
C ASP A 94 11.61 3.20 19.71
N LEU A 95 10.92 4.21 19.21
CA LEU A 95 9.63 4.07 18.53
C LEU A 95 9.81 3.41 17.17
N ASN A 96 10.90 3.71 16.46
CA ASN A 96 11.23 3.08 15.17
C ASN A 96 11.41 1.57 15.33
N LYS A 97 12.07 1.12 16.41
CA LYS A 97 12.24 -0.31 16.71
C LYS A 97 10.90 -1.00 16.96
N VAL A 98 10.01 -0.37 17.73
CA VAL A 98 8.66 -0.90 18.00
C VAL A 98 7.82 -0.99 16.73
N LEU A 99 7.81 0.06 15.90
CA LEU A 99 7.07 0.07 14.63
C LEU A 99 7.60 -0.96 13.64
N LEU A 100 8.92 -1.14 13.56
CA LEU A 100 9.52 -2.15 12.69
C LEU A 100 9.08 -3.56 13.10
N GLN A 101 9.12 -3.87 14.40
CA GLN A 101 8.65 -5.17 14.91
C GLN A 101 7.17 -5.39 14.59
N LEU A 102 6.32 -4.39 14.84
CA LEU A 102 4.90 -4.44 14.48
C LEU A 102 4.69 -4.69 12.98
N TYR A 103 5.46 -4.05 12.11
CA TYR A 103 5.39 -4.28 10.67
C TYR A 103 5.78 -5.72 10.30
N LEU A 104 6.91 -6.22 10.80
CA LEU A 104 7.41 -7.55 10.47
C LEU A 104 6.48 -8.67 10.90
N ASP A 105 5.87 -8.53 12.07
CA ASP A 105 4.90 -9.50 12.60
C ASP A 105 3.59 -9.48 11.82
N ASN A 106 3.11 -8.31 11.42
CA ASN A 106 1.77 -8.15 10.84
C ASN A 106 1.73 -8.12 9.32
N ARG A 107 2.85 -7.89 8.60
CA ARG A 107 2.86 -7.78 7.12
C ARG A 107 2.22 -8.97 6.40
N LYS A 108 2.40 -10.19 6.93
CA LYS A 108 1.81 -11.41 6.35
C LYS A 108 0.31 -11.44 6.52
N GLU A 109 -0.17 -11.04 7.69
CA GLU A 109 -1.58 -11.02 8.03
C GLU A 109 -2.31 -9.91 7.28
N ILE A 110 -1.73 -8.71 7.22
CA ILE A 110 -2.29 -7.58 6.45
C ILE A 110 -2.40 -7.96 4.98
N ARG A 111 -1.40 -8.63 4.42
CA ARG A 111 -1.47 -9.10 3.03
C ARG A 111 -2.58 -10.12 2.84
N ARG A 112 -2.78 -11.04 3.78
CA ARG A 112 -3.88 -12.01 3.72
C ARG A 112 -5.23 -11.29 3.68
N ILE A 113 -5.44 -10.33 4.58
CA ILE A 113 -6.67 -9.51 4.63
C ILE A 113 -6.85 -8.73 3.32
N LEU A 114 -5.79 -8.10 2.80
CA LEU A 114 -5.84 -7.39 1.52
C LEU A 114 -6.17 -8.32 0.35
N SER A 115 -5.59 -9.54 0.31
CA SER A 115 -5.88 -10.53 -0.73
C SER A 115 -7.28 -11.12 -0.66
N GLU A 116 -7.90 -11.12 0.52
CA GLU A 116 -9.32 -11.49 0.69
C GLU A 116 -10.25 -10.34 0.25
N LEU A 117 -9.81 -9.09 0.37
CA LEU A 117 -10.56 -7.91 -0.07
C LEU A 117 -10.43 -7.63 -1.57
N GLU A 118 -9.31 -7.96 -2.21
CA GLU A 118 -9.15 -7.85 -3.65
C GLU A 118 -9.91 -9.01 -4.34
N PRO A 119 -11.03 -8.77 -5.04
CA PRO A 119 -11.56 -9.77 -5.94
C PRO A 119 -10.46 -10.08 -6.93
N ASN A 120 -10.09 -11.36 -7.06
CA ASN A 120 -9.12 -11.86 -8.04
C ASN A 120 -9.16 -10.98 -9.29
N PRO A 121 -8.05 -10.33 -9.69
CA PRO A 121 -8.04 -9.67 -10.98
C PRO A 121 -8.50 -10.73 -12.00
N PRO A 122 -9.43 -10.42 -12.91
CA PRO A 122 -9.84 -11.38 -13.91
C PRO A 122 -8.56 -11.87 -14.57
N HIS A 123 -8.23 -13.14 -14.32
CA HIS A 123 -7.11 -13.78 -14.99
C HIS A 123 -7.47 -13.72 -16.47
N TYR A 124 -6.73 -12.91 -17.23
CA TYR A 124 -6.81 -12.94 -18.68
C TYR A 124 -6.37 -14.35 -19.12
N HIS A 125 -7.33 -15.25 -19.26
CA HIS A 125 -7.14 -16.48 -20.01
C HIS A 125 -7.27 -16.11 -21.49
N ASN A 126 -6.16 -16.25 -22.20
CA ASN A 126 -6.00 -16.01 -23.63
C ASN A 126 -6.19 -14.56 -24.11
N LEU A 127 -5.06 -13.87 -24.29
CA LEU A 127 -4.90 -12.78 -25.25
C LEU A 127 -4.86 -13.33 -26.70
N GLU A 128 -5.76 -14.25 -27.07
CA GLU A 128 -5.96 -14.68 -28.47
C GLU A 128 -6.94 -13.75 -29.21
N TRP A 129 -7.09 -12.50 -28.76
CA TRP A 129 -7.75 -11.51 -29.61
C TRP A 129 -6.82 -11.32 -30.81
N ARG A 130 -7.29 -11.82 -31.94
CA ARG A 130 -6.53 -12.02 -33.16
C ARG A 130 -5.71 -10.79 -33.51
N LEU A 131 -4.40 -10.92 -33.34
CA LEU A 131 -3.43 -10.08 -34.02
C LEU A 131 -3.41 -10.50 -35.50
N ASP A 132 -4.50 -10.26 -36.23
CA ASP A 132 -4.51 -10.31 -37.70
C ASP A 132 -3.77 -9.06 -38.21
N VAL A 133 -2.45 -9.02 -38.01
CA VAL A 133 -1.58 -8.13 -38.75
C VAL A 133 -1.44 -8.74 -40.14
N GLN A 134 -2.33 -8.35 -41.05
CA GLN A 134 -2.07 -8.49 -42.47
C GLN A 134 -0.91 -7.54 -42.82
N VAL A 135 0.32 -8.05 -42.75
CA VAL A 135 1.42 -7.46 -43.51
C VAL A 135 1.04 -7.64 -44.98
N HIS A 136 0.47 -6.61 -45.60
CA HIS A 136 0.38 -6.56 -47.05
C HIS A 136 1.80 -6.52 -47.59
N GLU A 137 2.30 -7.71 -47.93
CA GLU A 137 3.51 -7.89 -48.71
C GLU A 137 3.27 -7.27 -50.08
N MET A 138 3.88 -6.12 -50.27
CA MET A 138 3.93 -5.40 -51.54
C MET A 138 4.79 -6.20 -52.53
N LEU A 139 4.21 -7.22 -53.14
CA LEU A 139 4.76 -7.87 -54.33
C LEU A 139 4.10 -7.22 -55.55
N PHE A 140 4.71 -6.13 -56.02
CA PHE A 140 4.57 -5.70 -57.40
C PHE A 140 5.29 -6.73 -58.31
N PRO A 141 4.61 -7.45 -59.23
CA PRO A 141 5.28 -7.89 -60.43
C PRO A 141 5.32 -6.71 -61.39
N VAL A 142 6.47 -6.05 -61.41
CA VAL A 142 6.89 -5.22 -62.55
C VAL A 142 6.98 -6.15 -63.77
N SER A 143 6.54 -5.65 -64.93
CA SER A 143 6.71 -6.20 -66.30
C SER A 143 5.94 -7.50 -66.62
N SER A 144 4.96 -7.50 -67.53
CA SER A 144 5.20 -7.18 -68.95
C SER A 144 3.90 -6.76 -69.66
N PHE A 145 3.82 -5.50 -70.07
CA PHE A 145 2.85 -5.04 -71.07
C PHE A 145 3.58 -5.01 -72.41
N SER A 146 3.61 -6.14 -73.13
CA SER A 146 4.12 -6.18 -74.50
C SER A 146 2.98 -5.86 -75.45
N TRP A 147 3.03 -4.66 -76.02
CA TRP A 147 2.29 -4.29 -77.22
C TRP A 147 2.82 -5.10 -78.42
N ILE A 148 1.94 -5.63 -79.26
CA ILE A 148 2.07 -5.98 -80.70
C ILE A 148 0.64 -6.36 -81.14
N THR A 149 -0.18 -5.39 -81.59
CA THR A 149 -0.46 -5.00 -83.00
C THR A 149 -1.11 -6.09 -83.88
N ASN A 150 -2.33 -5.78 -84.36
CA ASN A 150 -2.92 -6.07 -85.67
C ASN A 150 -2.40 -7.28 -86.47
N CYS A 151 -3.24 -8.30 -86.62
CA CYS A 151 -3.82 -8.77 -87.89
C CYS A 151 -4.82 -9.90 -87.63
#